data_AF-A0A6N3GP20-F1
#
_entry.id   AF-A0A6N3GP20-F1
#
_cell.length_a   1.000
_cell.length_b   1.000
_cell.length_c   1.000
_cell.angle_alpha   90.00
_cell.angle_beta   90.00
_cell.angle_gamma   90.00
#
_symmetry.space_group_name_H-M   'P 1'
#
loop_
_entity.id
_entity.type
_entity.pdbx_description
1 polymer ?
#
loop_
_entity_poly.entity_id
_entity_poly.type
_entity_poly.pdbx_seq_one_letter_code
_entity_poly.pdbx_strand_id
1 'polypeptide(L)'
;MKYINRKKFIQCDCSFKGKLLELRREVCMDKRGKKRSYHFFTIRCGFFRKKYVFIGSASLDLRSYYEIGRKVKHISGYTLPEKMSSDCFDYQICIECGERVLEGERYCPYCGRHMTRVSFKF
;
A
#
# COMPACT_ATOMS: atom_id res chain seq x y z
N MET A 1 21.74 13.33 -4.93
CA MET A 1 20.80 12.24 -5.27
C MET A 1 20.20 11.66 -3.99
N LYS A 2 18.86 11.52 -3.90
CA LYS A 2 18.21 10.96 -2.70
C LYS A 2 18.06 9.44 -2.84
N TYR A 3 18.82 8.68 -2.07
CA TYR A 3 18.69 7.22 -1.96
C TYR A 3 17.85 6.87 -0.73
N ILE A 4 16.71 6.21 -0.92
CA ILE A 4 15.85 5.76 0.18
C ILE A 4 16.23 4.31 0.53
N ASN A 5 16.75 4.09 1.74
CA ASN A 5 17.11 2.76 2.24
C ASN A 5 15.85 2.00 2.72
N ARG A 6 15.45 0.97 1.96
CA ARG A 6 14.30 0.09 2.24
C ARG A 6 14.33 -0.53 3.65
N LYS A 7 15.51 -0.90 4.17
CA LYS A 7 15.64 -1.60 5.46
C LYS A 7 15.26 -0.74 6.67
N LYS A 8 15.21 0.58 6.52
CA LYS A 8 14.93 1.51 7.63
C LYS A 8 13.43 1.63 7.95
N PHE A 9 12.54 1.11 7.09
CA PHE A 9 11.10 1.36 7.16
C PHE A 9 10.24 0.11 7.36
N ILE A 10 10.83 -1.09 7.45
CA ILE A 10 10.09 -2.33 7.73
C ILE A 10 10.29 -2.65 9.21
N GLN A 11 9.44 -2.06 10.05
CA GLN A 11 9.48 -2.26 11.50
C GLN A 11 8.54 -3.40 11.89
N CYS A 12 9.08 -4.63 11.95
CA CYS A 12 8.38 -5.89 12.23
C CYS A 12 7.12 -6.11 11.38
N ASP A 13 7.22 -7.09 10.47
CA ASP A 13 6.17 -7.49 9.54
C ASP A 13 5.00 -8.23 10.22
N CYS A 14 4.38 -7.60 11.21
CA CYS A 14 3.16 -8.08 11.84
C CYS A 14 1.98 -7.30 11.26
N SER A 15 0.85 -7.99 11.08
CA SER A 15 -0.42 -7.37 10.70
C SER A 15 -0.78 -6.25 11.68
N PHE A 16 -1.17 -5.09 11.15
CA PHE A 16 -1.45 -3.89 11.95
C PHE A 16 -2.65 -3.15 11.39
N LYS A 17 -3.64 -2.91 12.25
CA LYS A 17 -4.89 -2.24 11.90
C LYS A 17 -4.97 -0.89 12.60
N GLY A 18 -5.36 0.14 11.88
CA GLY A 18 -5.47 1.48 12.44
C GLY A 18 -6.03 2.49 11.45
N LYS A 19 -5.92 3.77 11.79
CA LYS A 19 -6.25 4.87 10.89
C LYS A 19 -5.01 5.27 10.09
N LEU A 20 -5.17 5.50 8.79
CA LEU A 20 -4.12 6.09 7.96
C LEU A 20 -3.88 7.52 8.42
N LEU A 21 -2.74 7.78 9.04
CA LEU A 21 -2.38 9.10 9.56
C LEU A 21 -1.74 9.97 8.47
N GLU A 22 -0.91 9.37 7.63
CA GLU A 22 -0.13 10.07 6.61
C GLU A 22 0.13 9.14 5.42
N LEU A 23 0.00 9.69 4.21
CA LEU A 23 0.43 9.05 2.97
C LEU A 23 1.26 10.05 2.16
N ARG A 24 2.54 9.76 1.97
CA ARG A 24 3.45 10.58 1.17
C ARG A 24 3.99 9.82 -0.01
N ARG A 25 4.16 10.52 -1.13
CA ARG A 25 4.75 9.98 -2.36
C ARG A 25 6.02 10.74 -2.70
N GLU A 26 7.09 10.02 -2.98
CA GLU A 26 8.34 10.57 -3.50
C GLU A 26 8.77 9.78 -4.74
N VAL A 27 9.28 10.46 -5.77
CA VAL A 27 9.82 9.79 -6.97
C VAL A 27 11.32 9.98 -6.99
N CYS A 28 12.07 8.88 -7.02
CA CYS A 28 13.52 8.92 -7.13
C CYS A 28 14.05 7.77 -8.00
N MET A 29 15.33 7.86 -8.37
CA MET A 29 16.00 6.81 -9.13
C MET A 29 16.45 5.70 -8.19
N ASP A 30 16.21 4.45 -8.59
CA ASP A 30 16.79 3.30 -7.91
C ASP A 30 18.29 3.17 -8.22
N LYS A 31 18.96 2.20 -7.57
CA LYS A 31 20.40 1.95 -7.77
C LYS A 31 20.77 1.58 -9.22
N ARG A 32 19.79 1.21 -10.04
CA ARG A 32 19.96 0.84 -11.46
C ARG A 32 19.57 1.98 -12.41
N GLY A 33 19.32 3.18 -11.89
CA GLY A 33 18.92 4.35 -12.68
C GLY A 33 17.46 4.37 -13.11
N LYS A 34 16.63 3.40 -12.68
CA LYS A 34 15.20 3.38 -13.02
C LYS A 34 14.41 4.26 -12.07
N LYS A 35 13.57 5.15 -12.60
CA LYS A 35 12.65 5.97 -11.79
C LYS A 35 11.61 5.06 -11.12
N ARG A 36 11.40 5.26 -9.81
CA ARG A 36 10.44 4.53 -8.97
C ARG A 36 9.67 5.50 -8.10
N SER A 37 8.42 5.18 -7.81
CA SER A 37 7.62 5.88 -6.81
C SER A 37 7.73 5.17 -5.46
N TYR A 38 7.92 5.94 -4.40
CA TYR A 38 8.00 5.50 -3.02
C TYR A 38 6.79 6.07 -2.29
N HIS A 39 5.94 5.20 -1.78
CA HIS A 39 4.74 5.57 -1.04
C HIS A 39 4.93 5.19 0.42
N PHE A 40 4.95 6.20 1.29
CA PHE A 40 5.13 6.04 2.73
C PHE A 40 3.79 6.14 3.41
N PHE A 41 3.38 5.05 4.07
CA PHE A 41 2.14 4.97 4.84
C PHE A 41 2.48 5.03 6.32
N THR A 42 1.83 5.92 7.05
CA THR A 42 1.87 5.92 8.51
C THR A 42 0.50 5.51 9.03
N ILE A 43 0.42 4.37 9.71
CA ILE A 43 -0.83 3.88 10.32
C ILE A 43 -0.74 4.09 11.83
N ARG A 44 -1.81 4.61 12.43
CA ARG A 44 -1.92 4.86 13.87
C ARG A 44 -3.03 4.00 14.49
N CYS A 45 -2.72 3.37 15.61
CA CYS A 45 -3.68 2.69 16.47
C CYS A 45 -3.41 3.10 17.93
N GLY A 46 -4.31 3.90 18.53
CA GLY A 46 -4.07 4.51 19.84
C GLY A 46 -2.81 5.36 19.84
N PHE A 47 -1.85 4.99 20.70
CA PHE A 47 -0.52 5.59 20.83
C PHE A 47 0.52 5.01 19.86
N PHE A 48 0.27 3.83 19.29
CA PHE A 48 1.20 3.16 18.40
C PHE A 48 1.12 3.72 16.99
N ARG A 49 2.28 3.92 16.37
CA ARG A 49 2.42 4.34 14.98
C ARG A 49 3.37 3.38 14.27
N LYS A 50 2.95 2.84 13.14
CA LYS A 50 3.79 2.02 12.26
C LYS A 50 3.91 2.68 10.90
N LYS A 51 5.12 2.63 10.33
CA LYS A 51 5.42 3.14 9.00
C LYS A 51 5.66 1.98 8.05
N TYR A 52 5.15 2.12 6.84
CA TYR A 52 5.28 1.15 5.76
C TYR A 52 5.70 1.86 4.49
N VAL A 53 6.45 1.18 3.63
CA VAL A 53 6.89 1.73 2.35
C VAL A 53 6.52 0.78 1.22
N PHE A 54 5.77 1.29 0.25
CA PHE A 54 5.49 0.62 -1.01
C PHE A 54 6.32 1.24 -2.13
N ILE A 55 6.80 0.42 -3.07
CA ILE A 55 7.64 0.88 -4.18
C ILE A 55 7.04 0.41 -5.49
N GLY A 56 6.54 1.37 -6.27
CA GLY A 56 5.84 1.13 -7.52
C GLY A 56 6.58 1.67 -8.75
N SER A 57 5.86 1.66 -9.88
CA SER A 57 6.27 2.36 -11.10
C SER A 57 6.32 3.88 -10.86
N ALA A 58 7.11 4.61 -11.65
CA ALA A 58 7.24 6.07 -11.49
C ALA A 58 5.92 6.83 -11.75
N SER A 59 5.00 6.25 -12.52
CA SER A 59 3.68 6.80 -12.82
C SER A 59 2.64 6.49 -11.75
N LEU A 60 2.82 5.43 -10.96
CA LEU A 60 1.86 5.05 -9.93
C LEU A 60 1.74 6.14 -8.86
N ASP A 61 0.50 6.50 -8.53
CA ASP A 61 0.14 7.40 -7.45
C ASP A 61 -1.05 6.85 -6.66
N LEU A 62 -0.80 6.46 -5.41
CA LEU A 62 -1.80 5.87 -4.53
C LEU A 62 -2.53 6.92 -3.67
N ARG A 63 -2.12 8.20 -3.72
CA ARG A 63 -2.72 9.27 -2.92
C ARG A 63 -4.17 9.56 -3.29
N SER A 64 -4.56 9.30 -4.52
CA SER A 64 -5.95 9.43 -4.97
C SER A 64 -6.85 8.27 -4.51
N TYR A 65 -6.25 7.13 -4.13
CA TYR A 65 -6.99 5.97 -3.68
C TYR A 65 -7.18 5.99 -2.18
N TYR A 66 -6.15 6.28 -1.38
CA TYR A 66 -6.27 6.28 0.07
C TYR A 66 -6.66 7.65 0.64
N GLU A 67 -7.66 7.66 1.50
CA GLU A 67 -8.05 8.84 2.28
C GLU A 67 -7.39 8.84 3.66
N ILE A 68 -6.82 9.98 4.05
CA ILE A 68 -6.30 10.20 5.41
C ILE A 68 -7.45 10.10 6.42
N GLY A 69 -7.19 9.46 7.56
CA GLY A 69 -8.15 9.22 8.64
C GLY A 69 -8.95 7.94 8.50
N ARG A 70 -9.02 7.33 7.31
CA ARG A 70 -9.75 6.07 7.09
C ARG A 70 -9.04 4.87 7.73
N LYS A 71 -9.83 3.85 8.07
CA LYS A 71 -9.31 2.59 8.62
C LYS A 71 -8.67 1.76 7.50
N VAL A 72 -7.43 1.37 7.74
CA VAL A 72 -6.65 0.48 6.88
C VAL A 72 -6.06 -0.66 7.70
N LYS A 73 -5.72 -1.76 7.05
CA LYS A 73 -5.07 -2.91 7.66
C LYS A 73 -3.84 -3.28 6.85
N HIS A 74 -2.67 -3.15 7.45
CA HIS A 74 -1.47 -3.80 6.96
C HIS A 74 -1.54 -5.29 7.28
N ILE A 75 -1.20 -6.14 6.30
CA ILE A 75 -1.13 -7.59 6.44
C ILE A 75 0.32 -7.99 6.36
N SER A 76 0.76 -8.85 7.29
CA SER A 76 2.09 -9.44 7.26
C SER A 76 2.39 -10.06 5.87
N GLY A 77 3.57 -9.80 5.33
CA GLY A 77 4.00 -10.26 4.01
C GLY A 77 3.64 -9.34 2.84
N TYR A 78 2.81 -8.31 3.07
CA TYR A 78 2.40 -7.34 2.06
C TYR A 78 2.95 -5.96 2.38
N THR A 79 3.20 -5.14 1.36
CA THR A 79 3.73 -3.78 1.56
C THR A 79 2.64 -2.70 1.48
N LEU A 80 1.50 -3.02 0.86
CA LEU A 80 0.35 -2.13 0.78
C LEU A 80 -0.68 -2.47 1.87
N PRO A 81 -1.16 -1.45 2.61
CA PRO A 81 -2.30 -1.63 3.50
C PRO A 81 -3.60 -1.84 2.70
N GLU A 82 -4.42 -2.78 3.12
CA GLU A 82 -5.77 -2.98 2.59
C GLU A 82 -6.72 -1.92 3.15
N LYS A 83 -7.64 -1.41 2.32
CA LYS A 83 -8.77 -0.59 2.80
C LYS A 83 -9.76 -1.49 3.51
N MET A 84 -10.35 -1.01 4.60
CA MET A 84 -11.42 -1.74 5.29
C MET A 84 -12.83 -1.20 5.02
N SER A 85 -12.97 -0.21 4.13
CA SER A 85 -14.27 0.28 3.70
C SER A 85 -14.76 -0.49 2.48
N SER A 86 -16.05 -0.80 2.47
CA SER A 86 -16.80 -1.26 1.30
C SER A 86 -17.24 -0.03 0.49
N ASP A 87 -16.29 0.82 0.12
CA ASP A 87 -16.62 1.92 -0.78
C ASP A 87 -16.91 1.31 -2.16
N CYS A 88 -18.00 1.75 -2.80
CA CYS A 88 -18.46 1.26 -4.09
C CYS A 88 -17.60 1.87 -5.22
N PHE A 89 -16.31 1.56 -5.23
CA PHE A 89 -15.44 1.87 -6.36
C PHE A 89 -15.50 0.72 -7.36
N ASP A 90 -15.59 1.04 -8.65
CA ASP A 90 -15.49 0.04 -9.72
C ASP A 90 -14.10 -0.63 -9.78
N TYR A 91 -13.17 -0.25 -8.90
CA TYR A 91 -11.81 -0.79 -8.85
C TYR A 91 -11.24 -0.87 -7.42
N GLN A 92 -10.32 -1.82 -7.26
CA GLN A 92 -9.50 -2.03 -6.07
C GLN A 92 -8.01 -1.95 -6.45
N ILE A 93 -7.16 -1.68 -5.46
CA ILE A 93 -5.70 -1.71 -5.66
C ILE A 93 -5.16 -3.10 -5.33
N CYS A 94 -4.37 -3.68 -6.24
CA CYS A 94 -3.64 -4.90 -5.95
C CYS A 94 -2.59 -4.64 -4.86
N ILE A 95 -2.67 -5.36 -3.73
CA ILE A 95 -1.77 -5.20 -2.57
C ILE A 95 -0.30 -5.58 -2.84
N GLU A 96 -0.01 -6.08 -4.03
CA GLU A 96 1.28 -6.63 -4.42
C GLU A 96 2.01 -5.76 -5.44
N CYS A 97 1.31 -5.35 -6.51
CA CYS A 97 1.90 -4.48 -7.54
C CYS A 97 1.41 -3.03 -7.46
N GLY A 98 0.35 -2.74 -6.70
CA GLY A 98 -0.22 -1.41 -6.55
C GLY A 98 -1.08 -0.95 -7.73
N GLU A 99 -1.28 -1.76 -8.76
CA GLU A 99 -2.10 -1.40 -9.91
C GLU A 99 -3.60 -1.42 -9.60
N ARG A 100 -4.34 -0.61 -10.34
CA ARG A 100 -5.81 -0.57 -10.29
C ARG A 100 -6.37 -1.76 -11.03
N VAL A 101 -7.20 -2.53 -10.35
CA VAL A 101 -7.86 -3.73 -10.88
C VAL A 101 -9.35 -3.54 -10.71
N LEU A 102 -10.12 -3.82 -11.76
CA LEU A 102 -11.58 -3.72 -11.69
C LEU A 102 -12.14 -4.60 -10.56
N GLU A 103 -13.21 -4.12 -9.94
CA GLU A 103 -13.87 -4.89 -8.89
C GLU A 103 -14.47 -6.18 -9.47
N GLY A 104 -14.36 -7.28 -8.72
CA GLY A 104 -14.85 -8.60 -9.15
C GLY A 104 -13.80 -9.47 -9.86
N GLU A 105 -12.70 -8.88 -10.34
CA GLU A 105 -11.58 -9.64 -10.88
C GLU A 105 -10.95 -10.55 -9.82
N ARG A 106 -10.78 -11.84 -10.16
CA ARG A 106 -10.14 -12.84 -9.28
C ARG A 106 -8.63 -12.76 -9.30
N TYR A 107 -8.04 -12.20 -10.36
CA TYR A 107 -6.59 -12.10 -10.54
C TYR A 107 -6.22 -10.71 -11.02
N CYS A 108 -5.07 -10.20 -10.59
CA CYS A 108 -4.54 -8.95 -11.08
C CYS A 108 -4.02 -9.14 -12.52
N PRO A 109 -4.53 -8.42 -13.53
CA PRO A 109 -4.08 -8.56 -14.92
C PRO A 109 -2.63 -8.11 -15.13
N TYR A 110 -2.06 -7.35 -14.19
CA TYR A 110 -0.71 -6.79 -14.30
C TYR A 110 0.37 -7.69 -13.71
N CYS A 111 0.07 -8.44 -12.63
CA CYS A 111 1.05 -9.29 -11.96
C CYS A 111 0.64 -10.76 -11.86
N GLY A 112 -0.57 -11.11 -12.32
CA GLY A 112 -1.10 -12.48 -12.32
C GLY A 112 -1.50 -13.02 -10.95
N ARG A 113 -1.31 -12.25 -9.88
CA ARG A 113 -1.60 -12.71 -8.53
C ARG A 113 -3.10 -12.67 -8.23
N HIS A 114 -3.56 -13.64 -7.45
CA HIS A 114 -4.94 -13.69 -6.98
C HIS A 114 -5.28 -12.40 -6.21
N MET A 115 -6.39 -11.78 -6.59
CA MET A 115 -6.99 -10.67 -5.85
C MET A 115 -7.65 -11.26 -4.61
N THR A 116 -6.86 -11.39 -3.55
CA THR A 116 -7.37 -11.77 -2.25
C THR A 116 -8.25 -10.62 -1.77
N ARG A 117 -9.58 -10.74 -1.97
CA ARG A 117 -10.53 -10.06 -1.08
C ARG A 117 -10.29 -10.71 0.27
N VAL A 118 -9.57 -10.07 1.17
CA VAL A 118 -9.37 -10.67 2.47
C VAL A 118 -10.67 -10.46 3.25
N SER A 119 -11.65 -11.34 2.96
CA SER A 119 -12.92 -11.42 3.66
C SER A 119 -12.64 -11.87 5.07
N PHE A 120 -12.41 -10.92 5.97
CA PHE A 120 -12.22 -11.23 7.38
C PHE A 120 -13.57 -11.54 8.00
N LYS A 121 -13.87 -12.83 8.21
CA LYS A 121 -14.81 -13.22 9.26
C LYS A 121 -14.20 -12.81 10.61
N PHE A 122 -15.00 -12.07 11.37
CA PHE A 122 -14.72 -11.66 12.74
C PHE A 122 -14.75 -12.87 13.67
#